data_AF-A0A8H6V5G8-F1
#
_entry.id   AF-A0A8H6V5G8-F1
#
_cell.length_a   1.000
_cell.length_b   1.000
_cell.length_c   1.000
_cell.angle_alpha   90.00
_cell.angle_beta   90.00
_cell.angle_gamma   90.00
#
_symmetry.space_group_name_H-M   'P 1'
#
loop_
_entity.id
_entity.type
_entity.pdbx_description
1 polymer ?
#
loop_
_entity_poly.entity_id
_entity_poly.type
_entity_poly.pdbx_seq_one_letter_code
_entity_poly.pdbx_strand_id
1 'polypeptide(L)'
;MLNGGHPEALRETRSGRPISDPVIPAAAFRAGSKLQFNLSVWQYLARLQLALLAFLFFSPSSHLSHLQSQWPALGLIRRNAVYLTTIFAGAFAFEMAFDTTTNKIWDTMNRGRQWKDIKHLYMNKEEEEED
;
A
#
# COMPACT_ATOMS: atom_id res chain seq x y z
N MET A 1 51.22 -41.27 3.17
CA MET A 1 51.87 -40.21 2.38
C MET A 1 50.92 -39.04 2.24
N LEU A 2 51.47 -37.84 2.31
CA LEU A 2 50.81 -36.55 2.48
C LEU A 2 50.26 -35.98 1.15
N ASN A 3 49.13 -35.28 1.28
CA ASN A 3 48.84 -33.94 0.74
C ASN A 3 48.61 -33.71 -0.77
N GLY A 4 47.50 -33.00 -1.02
CA GLY A 4 47.21 -32.14 -2.16
C GLY A 4 45.69 -32.09 -2.35
N GLY A 5 44.91 -31.04 -2.04
CA GLY A 5 45.22 -29.64 -1.81
C GLY A 5 44.29 -28.80 -2.70
N HIS A 6 43.16 -28.33 -2.13
CA HIS A 6 42.39 -27.12 -2.51
C HIS A 6 41.45 -27.18 -3.76
N PRO A 7 40.33 -26.39 -3.84
CA PRO A 7 39.24 -26.10 -2.89
C PRO A 7 37.82 -26.37 -3.47
N GLU A 8 36.93 -27.06 -2.76
CA GLU A 8 35.48 -27.00 -3.03
C GLU A 8 34.71 -26.12 -2.03
N ALA A 9 35.43 -25.36 -1.19
CA ALA A 9 34.85 -24.55 -0.13
C ALA A 9 34.36 -23.14 -0.58
N LEU A 10 34.12 -22.89 -1.86
CA LEU A 10 33.63 -21.58 -2.35
C LEU A 10 32.57 -21.67 -3.47
N ARG A 11 31.69 -22.68 -3.45
CA ARG A 11 30.39 -22.62 -4.15
C ARG A 11 29.20 -22.68 -3.19
N GLU A 12 29.35 -22.05 -2.04
CA GLU A 12 28.23 -21.61 -1.23
C GLU A 12 27.66 -20.31 -1.82
N THR A 13 26.95 -20.42 -2.95
CA THR A 13 26.13 -19.32 -3.47
C THR A 13 24.72 -19.80 -3.75
N ARG A 14 23.90 -19.67 -2.70
CA ARG A 14 22.46 -19.38 -2.70
C ARG A 14 21.54 -20.31 -3.50
N SER A 15 21.00 -21.34 -2.85
CA SER A 15 19.68 -21.87 -3.26
C SER A 15 18.92 -22.66 -2.18
N GLY A 16 19.25 -22.51 -0.88
CA GLY A 16 18.71 -23.40 0.15
C GLY A 16 18.22 -22.76 1.45
N ARG A 17 17.87 -21.46 1.46
CA ARG A 17 17.37 -20.84 2.70
C ARG A 17 15.84 -20.92 2.77
N PRO A 18 15.22 -21.52 3.81
CA PRO A 18 13.78 -21.49 4.00
C PRO A 18 13.28 -20.05 4.18
N ILE A 19 12.16 -19.71 3.55
CA ILE A 19 11.59 -18.35 3.44
C ILE A 19 11.18 -17.74 4.81
N SER A 20 11.13 -18.55 5.88
CA SER A 20 10.74 -18.13 7.22
C SER A 20 11.86 -17.52 8.08
N ASP A 21 13.10 -17.44 7.60
CA ASP A 21 14.19 -16.81 8.35
C ASP A 21 14.16 -15.27 8.18
N PRO A 22 13.88 -14.49 9.23
CA PRO A 22 13.92 -13.04 9.12
C PRO A 22 15.37 -12.58 8.87
N VAL A 23 15.55 -11.76 7.83
CA VAL A 23 16.84 -11.15 7.43
C VAL A 23 17.39 -10.15 8.47
N ILE A 24 16.61 -9.87 9.52
CA ILE A 24 16.98 -8.91 10.56
C ILE A 24 17.40 -9.72 11.79
N PRO A 25 18.68 -9.68 12.21
CA PRO A 25 19.07 -10.35 13.45
C PRO A 25 18.25 -9.77 14.59
N ALA A 26 17.50 -10.62 15.29
CA ALA A 26 16.73 -10.27 16.49
C ALA A 26 17.58 -9.55 17.57
N ALA A 27 18.92 -9.62 17.45
CA ALA A 27 19.89 -8.86 18.23
C ALA A 27 19.78 -7.33 18.04
N ALA A 28 19.38 -6.83 16.86
CA ALA A 28 19.31 -5.40 16.57
C ALA A 28 18.23 -4.66 17.38
N PHE A 29 17.19 -5.37 17.85
CA PHE A 29 16.10 -4.78 18.63
C PHE A 29 16.42 -4.65 20.13
N ARG A 30 17.45 -5.33 20.65
CA ARG A 30 17.78 -5.32 22.08
C ARG A 30 18.71 -4.17 22.50
N ALA A 31 19.24 -3.41 21.55
CA ALA A 31 20.26 -2.38 21.79
C ALA A 31 19.69 -0.94 21.94
N GLY A 32 18.46 -0.80 22.41
CA GLY A 32 17.77 0.51 22.48
C GLY A 32 17.46 1.07 23.87
N SER A 33 17.93 0.46 24.97
CA SER A 33 17.39 0.74 26.31
C SER A 33 18.44 1.22 27.34
N LYS A 34 19.40 2.02 26.89
CA LYS A 34 20.35 2.71 27.78
C LYS A 34 20.35 4.22 27.53
N LEU A 35 19.18 4.80 27.25
CA LEU A 35 18.99 6.22 27.47
C LEU A 35 18.73 6.39 28.96
N GLN A 36 19.70 6.92 29.68
CA GLN A 36 19.66 7.12 31.11
C GLN A 36 18.65 8.23 31.42
N PHE A 37 17.47 7.83 31.88
CA PHE A 37 16.30 8.67 32.15
C PHE A 37 16.58 9.59 33.35
N ASN A 38 17.07 10.80 33.11
CA ASN A 38 17.22 11.82 34.15
C ASN A 38 15.85 12.45 34.43
N LEU A 39 15.30 12.23 35.63
CA LEU A 39 13.98 12.75 36.05
C LEU A 39 13.82 14.26 35.81
N SER A 40 14.90 15.04 35.93
CA SER A 40 14.87 16.49 35.71
C SER A 40 14.60 16.83 34.24
N VAL A 41 15.18 16.09 33.30
CA VAL A 41 14.96 16.30 31.85
C VAL A 41 13.50 16.02 31.49
N TRP A 42 12.93 14.96 32.04
CA TRP A 42 11.52 14.61 31.82
C TRP A 42 10.55 15.66 32.37
N GLN A 43 10.88 16.29 33.49
CA GLN A 43 10.09 17.41 34.01
C GLN A 43 10.17 18.65 33.13
N TYR A 44 11.35 18.98 32.60
CA TYR A 44 11.49 20.09 31.64
C TYR A 44 10.74 19.82 30.35
N LEU A 45 10.85 18.61 29.80
CA LEU A 45 10.12 18.20 28.59
C LEU A 45 8.60 18.21 28.81
N ALA A 46 8.11 17.73 29.96
CA ALA A 46 6.68 17.77 30.30
C ALA A 46 6.15 19.21 30.47
N ARG A 47 6.95 20.09 31.08
CA ARG A 47 6.61 21.51 31.23
C ARG A 47 6.61 22.24 29.88
N LEU A 48 7.54 21.92 29.00
CA LEU A 48 7.62 22.48 27.65
C LEU A 48 6.43 22.00 26.79
N GLN A 49 6.03 20.74 26.92
CA GLN A 49 4.82 20.20 26.29
C GLN A 49 3.56 20.92 26.79
N LEU A 50 3.42 21.13 28.10
CA LEU A 50 2.31 21.90 28.67
C LEU A 50 2.31 23.37 28.21
N ALA A 51 3.47 24.02 28.14
CA ALA A 51 3.60 25.38 27.65
C ALA A 51 3.26 25.51 26.17
N LEU A 52 3.64 24.53 25.34
CA LEU A 52 3.27 24.49 23.92
C LEU A 52 1.77 24.24 23.72
N LEU A 53 1.16 23.36 24.52
CA LEU A 53 -0.29 23.15 24.49
C LEU A 53 -1.05 24.41 24.97
N ALA A 54 -0.55 25.07 26.02
CA ALA A 54 -1.10 26.35 26.47
C ALA A 54 -0.92 27.45 25.42
N PHE A 55 0.20 27.49 24.69
CA PHE A 55 0.43 28.45 23.61
C PHE A 55 -0.47 28.19 22.39
N LEU A 56 -0.77 26.92 22.08
CA LEU A 56 -1.74 26.56 21.03
C LEU A 56 -3.18 26.91 21.42
N PHE A 57 -3.53 26.85 22.70
CA PHE A 57 -4.89 27.11 23.18
C PHE A 57 -5.13 28.56 23.65
N PHE A 58 -4.06 29.25 24.04
CA PHE A 58 -4.04 30.61 24.56
C PHE A 58 -3.02 31.47 23.78
N SER A 59 -2.98 31.30 22.46
CA SER A 59 -2.40 32.33 21.59
C SER A 59 -3.40 33.49 21.55
N PRO A 60 -3.04 34.70 22.02
CA PRO A 60 -3.89 35.87 21.84
C PRO A 60 -3.75 36.30 20.38
N SER A 61 -4.45 35.62 19.48
CA SER A 61 -4.64 36.01 18.09
C SER A 61 -5.69 37.12 17.99
N SER A 62 -5.46 38.21 18.73
CA SER A 62 -6.16 39.45 18.46
C SER A 62 -5.57 40.06 17.19
N HIS A 63 -6.38 40.08 16.12
CA HIS A 63 -6.29 40.97 14.96
C HIS A 63 -5.94 40.36 13.58
N LEU A 64 -6.60 39.26 13.17
CA LEU A 64 -6.72 38.92 11.74
C LEU A 64 -8.08 38.29 11.40
N SER A 65 -9.18 38.97 11.69
CA SER A 65 -10.55 38.51 11.39
C SER A 65 -11.04 38.81 9.95
N HIS A 66 -10.18 39.29 9.03
CA HIS A 66 -10.61 39.71 7.69
C HIS A 66 -10.12 38.83 6.51
N LEU A 67 -9.28 37.81 6.75
CA LEU A 67 -8.69 36.98 5.68
C LEU A 67 -9.21 35.53 5.63
N GLN A 68 -10.31 35.21 6.33
CA GLN A 68 -10.85 33.85 6.39
C GLN A 68 -11.93 33.56 5.32
N SER A 69 -12.28 34.51 4.43
CA SER A 69 -13.44 34.37 3.53
C SER A 69 -13.13 33.96 2.09
N GLN A 70 -11.91 33.49 1.78
CA GLN A 70 -11.50 33.41 0.37
C GLN A 70 -11.67 32.05 -0.30
N TRP A 71 -11.89 30.93 0.41
CA TRP A 71 -11.86 29.58 -0.21
C TRP A 71 -13.25 28.90 -0.22
N PRO A 72 -14.08 29.10 -1.27
CA PRO A 72 -15.42 28.46 -1.39
C PRO A 72 -15.38 26.95 -1.70
N ALA A 73 -14.23 26.28 -1.64
CA ALA A 73 -14.09 24.87 -2.02
C ALA A 73 -14.65 23.85 -1.00
N LEU A 74 -14.96 24.25 0.24
CA LEU A 74 -15.36 23.34 1.32
C LEU A 74 -16.88 23.14 1.48
N GLY A 75 -17.73 23.83 0.70
CA GLY A 75 -19.19 23.77 0.86
C GLY A 75 -19.80 22.39 0.55
N LEU A 76 -19.22 21.65 -0.40
CA LEU A 76 -19.73 20.35 -0.85
C LEU A 76 -19.25 19.16 0.01
N ILE A 77 -18.10 19.32 0.70
CA ILE A 77 -17.46 18.23 1.48
C ILE A 77 -17.89 18.27 2.96
N ARG A 78 -18.61 19.31 3.39
CA ARG A 78 -18.97 19.52 4.81
C ARG A 78 -19.91 18.45 5.40
N ARG A 79 -20.51 17.59 4.56
CA ARG A 79 -21.39 16.49 4.98
C ARG A 79 -20.73 15.15 4.68
N ASN A 80 -20.12 14.54 5.70
CA ASN A 80 -19.49 13.20 5.62
C ASN A 80 -20.37 12.17 4.89
N ALA A 81 -21.69 12.25 5.07
CA ALA A 81 -22.65 11.38 4.39
C ALA A 81 -22.62 11.54 2.86
N VAL A 82 -22.61 12.77 2.34
CA VAL A 82 -22.58 13.03 0.88
C VAL A 82 -21.27 12.52 0.29
N TYR A 83 -20.16 12.73 0.97
CA TYR A 83 -18.85 12.25 0.55
C TYR A 83 -18.82 10.72 0.40
N LEU A 84 -19.28 9.98 1.42
CA LEU A 84 -19.33 8.52 1.38
C LEU A 84 -20.30 8.00 0.32
N THR A 85 -21.49 8.60 0.18
CA THR A 85 -22.46 8.18 -0.84
C THR A 85 -21.93 8.40 -2.26
N THR A 86 -21.23 9.52 -2.50
CA THR A 86 -20.64 9.80 -3.81
C THR A 86 -19.52 8.84 -4.13
N ILE A 87 -18.68 8.48 -3.16
CA ILE A 87 -17.62 7.49 -3.36
C ILE A 87 -18.21 6.12 -3.67
N PHE A 88 -19.21 5.66 -2.90
CA PHE A 88 -19.83 4.36 -3.16
C PHE A 88 -20.57 4.32 -4.49
N ALA A 89 -21.35 5.35 -4.81
CA ALA A 89 -22.03 5.43 -6.10
C ALA A 89 -21.03 5.50 -7.26
N GLY A 90 -19.95 6.28 -7.09
CA GLY A 90 -18.88 6.40 -8.08
C GLY A 90 -18.13 5.09 -8.27
N ALA A 91 -17.81 4.38 -7.19
CA ALA A 91 -17.14 3.08 -7.24
C ALA A 91 -17.99 2.04 -7.98
N PHE A 92 -19.30 1.97 -7.70
CA PHE A 92 -20.20 1.04 -8.37
C PHE A 92 -20.34 1.34 -9.87
N ALA A 93 -20.52 2.62 -10.23
CA ALA A 93 -20.58 3.04 -11.63
C ALA A 93 -19.24 2.78 -12.35
N PHE A 94 -18.12 3.00 -11.67
CA PHE A 94 -16.78 2.76 -12.20
C PHE A 94 -16.52 1.28 -12.42
N GLU A 95 -16.85 0.41 -11.46
CA GLU A 95 -16.73 -1.05 -11.58
C GLU A 95 -17.43 -1.57 -12.84
N MET A 96 -18.71 -1.20 -13.03
CA MET A 96 -19.50 -1.65 -14.18
C MET A 96 -18.90 -1.18 -15.53
N ALA A 97 -18.46 0.08 -15.58
CA ALA A 97 -17.83 0.65 -16.78
C ALA A 97 -16.44 0.04 -17.05
N PHE A 98 -15.65 -0.16 -16.00
CA PHE A 98 -14.29 -0.68 -16.07
C PHE A 98 -14.26 -2.13 -16.54
N ASP A 99 -15.14 -2.98 -15.99
CA ASP A 99 -15.23 -4.39 -16.40
C ASP A 99 -15.59 -4.52 -17.88
N THR A 100 -16.59 -3.77 -18.33
CA THR A 100 -17.03 -3.80 -19.73
C THR A 100 -15.93 -3.30 -20.67
N THR A 101 -15.28 -2.20 -20.29
CA THR A 101 -14.23 -1.58 -21.11
C THR A 101 -12.99 -2.47 -21.19
N THR A 102 -12.55 -3.00 -20.06
CA THR A 102 -11.35 -3.82 -19.97
C THR A 102 -11.52 -5.14 -20.72
N ASN A 103 -12.68 -5.80 -20.59
CA ASN A 103 -13.00 -6.99 -21.39
C ASN A 103 -12.97 -6.68 -22.89
N LYS A 104 -13.56 -5.55 -23.32
CA LYS A 104 -13.56 -5.17 -24.75
C LYS A 104 -12.17 -4.86 -25.30
N ILE A 105 -11.32 -4.21 -24.50
CA ILE A 105 -9.92 -3.96 -24.84
C ILE A 105 -9.18 -5.29 -24.97
N TRP A 106 -9.33 -6.17 -23.98
CA TRP A 106 -8.70 -7.49 -23.97
C TRP A 106 -9.12 -8.34 -25.18
N ASP A 107 -10.41 -8.36 -25.47
CA ASP A 107 -11.00 -9.06 -26.60
C ASP A 107 -10.44 -8.58 -27.93
N THR A 108 -10.23 -7.27 -28.06
CA THR A 108 -9.68 -6.65 -29.26
C THR A 108 -8.20 -6.95 -29.44
N MET A 109 -7.44 -6.99 -28.34
CA MET A 109 -6.01 -7.29 -28.39
C MET A 109 -5.71 -8.78 -28.62
N ASN A 110 -6.60 -9.68 -28.18
CA ASN A 110 -6.39 -11.13 -28.26
C ASN A 110 -7.31 -11.82 -29.29
N ARG A 111 -7.83 -11.09 -30.29
CA ARG A 111 -8.70 -11.69 -31.32
C ARG A 111 -8.02 -12.89 -31.99
N GLY A 112 -8.76 -13.97 -32.16
CA GLY A 112 -8.27 -15.21 -32.79
C GLY A 112 -7.44 -16.12 -31.90
N ARG A 113 -7.12 -15.71 -30.65
CA ARG A 113 -6.49 -16.58 -29.64
C ARG A 113 -7.42 -16.92 -28.48
N GLN A 114 -8.64 -16.38 -28.48
CA GLN A 114 -9.60 -16.61 -27.42
C GLN A 114 -10.36 -17.90 -27.66
N TRP A 115 -10.63 -18.66 -26.60
CA TRP A 115 -11.43 -19.88 -26.68
C TRP A 115 -12.78 -19.63 -27.35
N LYS A 116 -13.43 -18.50 -27.07
CA LYS A 116 -14.69 -18.12 -27.71
C LYS A 116 -14.63 -17.99 -29.24
N ASP A 117 -13.46 -17.62 -29.76
CA ASP A 117 -13.24 -17.51 -31.21
C ASP A 117 -12.89 -18.86 -31.82
N ILE A 118 -12.29 -19.79 -31.06
CA ILE A 118 -11.77 -21.07 -31.60
C ILE A 118 -12.71 -22.25 -31.31
N LYS A 119 -13.60 -22.13 -30.31
CA LYS A 119 -14.51 -23.20 -29.85
C LYS A 119 -15.30 -23.87 -30.99
N HIS A 120 -15.76 -23.09 -31.96
CA HIS A 120 -16.55 -23.60 -33.09
C HIS A 120 -15.79 -24.66 -33.92
N LEU A 121 -14.46 -24.56 -33.99
CA LEU A 121 -13.62 -25.52 -34.71
C LEU A 121 -13.51 -26.87 -33.99
N TYR A 122 -13.72 -26.90 -32.67
CA TYR A 122 -13.66 -28.12 -31.88
C TYR A 122 -15.03 -28.79 -31.75
N MET A 123 -16.12 -28.00 -31.66
CA MET A 123 -17.47 -28.56 -31.54
C MET A 123 -17.94 -29.23 -32.83
N ASN A 124 -17.62 -28.66 -33.99
CA ASN A 124 -17.90 -29.32 -35.28
C ASN A 124 -17.07 -30.59 -35.49
N LYS A 125 -15.89 -30.67 -34.87
CA LYS A 125 -15.01 -31.84 -34.98
C LYS A 125 -15.53 -33.03 -34.17
N GLU A 126 -16.20 -32.77 -33.05
CA GLU A 126 -16.88 -33.81 -32.27
C GLU A 126 -18.12 -34.36 -33.01
N GLU A 127 -18.85 -33.52 -33.74
CA GLU A 127 -20.01 -33.95 -34.57
C GLU A 127 -19.58 -34.77 -35.80
N GLU A 128 -18.46 -34.44 -36.45
CA GLU A 128 -17.91 -35.23 -37.58
C GLU A 128 -17.27 -36.57 -37.18
N GLU A 129 -16.94 -36.78 -35.89
CA GLU A 129 -16.38 -38.05 -35.39
C GLU A 129 -17.45 -39.03 -34.88
N GLU A 130 -18.72 -38.60 -34.75
CA GLU A 130 -19.86 -39.43 -34.31
C GLU A 130 -20.70 -40.03 -35.46
N ASP A 131 -20.49 -39.59 -36.71
CA ASP A 131 -21.07 -40.14 -37.95
C ASP A 131 -20.11 -41.12 -38.68
#